data_AF-A0A8H7XR02-F1
#
_entry.id   AF-A0A8H7XR02-F1
#
_cell.length_a   1.000
_cell.length_b   1.000
_cell.length_c   1.000
_cell.angle_alpha   90.00
_cell.angle_beta   90.00
_cell.angle_gamma   90.00
#
_symmetry.space_group_name_H-M   'P 1'
#
loop_
_entity.id
_entity.type
_entity.pdbx_description
1 polymer ?
#
loop_
_entity_poly.entity_id
_entity_poly.type
_entity_poly.pdbx_seq_one_letter_code
_entity_poly.pdbx_strand_id
1 'polypeptide(L)'
;MESFQHGILACQSPDSSFFSEFRELLRSMHDLWDTLPASKIIVSACDFVNGCLMEQTPAIMNMSIPNTAISWPYYLRNKTGSAAAFYKEELAGERNNYIHNRANVLHKDVIEVLEDVVNETLDAYERVTEALRGTKAYSLWMRFVNGYM
;
A
#
# COMPACT_ATOMS: atom_id res chain seq x y z
N MET A 1 5.44 -11.81 -13.95
CA MET A 1 4.38 -11.54 -12.94
C MET A 1 2.99 -11.45 -13.57
N GLU A 2 2.80 -11.00 -14.82
CA GLU A 2 1.46 -11.03 -15.46
C GLU A 2 0.89 -12.45 -15.57
N SER A 3 1.72 -13.44 -15.92
CA SER A 3 1.35 -14.86 -15.93
C SER A 3 0.95 -15.40 -14.54
N PHE A 4 1.39 -14.75 -13.47
CA PHE A 4 1.11 -15.17 -12.09
C PHE A 4 -0.30 -14.81 -11.63
N GLN A 5 -0.75 -13.57 -11.87
CA GLN A 5 -2.14 -13.18 -11.58
C GLN A 5 -3.12 -14.08 -12.34
N HIS A 6 -2.85 -14.31 -13.62
CA HIS A 6 -3.69 -15.18 -14.44
C HIS A 6 -3.65 -16.64 -13.94
N GLY A 7 -2.48 -17.15 -13.54
CA GLY A 7 -2.32 -18.49 -12.96
C GLY A 7 -3.04 -18.68 -11.62
N ILE A 8 -3.02 -17.68 -10.74
CA ILE A 8 -3.81 -17.68 -9.49
C ILE A 8 -5.31 -17.74 -9.79
N LEU A 9 -5.79 -16.85 -10.67
CA LEU A 9 -7.22 -16.73 -10.99
C LEU A 9 -7.75 -17.95 -11.77
N ALA A 10 -6.93 -18.53 -12.65
CA ALA A 10 -7.28 -19.69 -13.45
C ALA A 10 -7.03 -21.03 -12.73
N CYS A 11 -6.59 -21.01 -11.47
CA CYS A 11 -6.15 -22.20 -10.73
C CYS A 11 -5.10 -23.05 -11.45
N GLN A 12 -4.32 -22.45 -12.34
CA GLN A 12 -3.21 -23.12 -13.01
C GLN A 12 -2.01 -23.14 -12.06
N SER A 13 -1.32 -24.27 -11.97
CA SER A 13 -0.05 -24.35 -11.24
C SER A 13 0.92 -23.36 -11.88
N PRO A 14 1.40 -22.34 -11.15
CA PRO A 14 2.33 -21.37 -11.73
C PRO A 14 3.58 -22.12 -12.20
N ASP A 15 4.04 -21.86 -13.43
CA ASP A 15 5.21 -22.55 -14.03
C ASP A 15 6.54 -22.35 -13.26
N SER A 16 6.55 -21.52 -12.20
CA SER A 16 7.73 -21.25 -11.37
C SER A 16 7.51 -21.59 -9.90
N SER A 17 8.52 -22.23 -9.26
CA SER A 17 8.53 -22.65 -7.84
C SER A 17 8.06 -21.56 -6.87
N PHE A 18 8.55 -20.33 -7.05
CA PHE A 18 8.26 -19.20 -6.15
C PHE A 18 6.76 -18.92 -5.98
N PHE A 19 6.00 -18.90 -7.09
CA PHE A 19 4.58 -18.55 -7.04
C PHE A 19 3.73 -19.68 -6.45
N SER A 20 4.15 -20.93 -6.61
CA SER A 20 3.53 -22.06 -5.93
C SER A 20 3.80 -21.99 -4.42
N GLU A 21 5.04 -21.73 -4.01
CA GLU A 21 5.41 -21.56 -2.59
C GLU A 21 4.68 -20.37 -1.95
N PHE A 22 4.60 -19.23 -2.65
CA PHE A 22 3.89 -18.05 -2.19
C PHE A 22 2.39 -18.32 -2.02
N ARG A 23 1.77 -19.07 -2.95
CA ARG A 23 0.37 -19.49 -2.82
C ARG A 23 0.15 -20.37 -1.58
N GLU A 24 1.04 -21.34 -1.33
CA GLU A 24 0.94 -22.21 -0.16
C GLU A 24 1.15 -21.43 1.15
N LEU A 25 2.09 -20.48 1.17
CA LEU A 25 2.28 -19.57 2.30
C LEU A 25 1.03 -18.73 2.58
N LEU A 26 0.38 -18.20 1.55
CA LEU A 26 -0.86 -17.43 1.73
C LEU A 26 -1.99 -18.32 2.27
N ARG A 27 -2.10 -19.57 1.81
CA ARG A 27 -3.09 -20.52 2.31
C ARG A 27 -2.88 -20.89 3.78
N SER A 28 -1.62 -21.04 4.20
CA SER A 28 -1.29 -21.39 5.59
C SER A 28 -1.59 -20.27 6.60
N MET A 29 -1.93 -19.05 6.14
CA MET A 29 -2.38 -17.98 7.05
C MET A 29 -3.63 -18.37 7.84
N HIS A 30 -4.48 -19.25 7.28
CA HIS A 30 -5.66 -19.77 7.98
C HIS A 30 -5.32 -20.77 9.10
N ASP A 31 -4.10 -21.32 9.11
CA ASP A 31 -3.64 -22.19 10.20
C ASP A 31 -3.19 -21.36 11.42
N LEU A 32 -2.86 -20.08 11.20
CA LEU A 32 -2.32 -19.15 12.22
C LEU A 32 -3.34 -18.11 12.68
N TRP A 33 -4.32 -17.77 11.84
CA TRP A 33 -5.25 -16.66 12.05
C TRP A 33 -6.69 -17.06 11.74
N ASP A 34 -7.64 -16.45 12.45
CA ASP A 34 -9.06 -16.55 12.12
C ASP A 34 -9.35 -16.09 10.68
N THR A 35 -10.49 -16.52 10.15
CA THR A 35 -10.89 -16.28 8.75
C THR A 35 -10.76 -14.81 8.32
N LEU A 36 -11.19 -13.87 9.17
CA LEU A 36 -11.16 -12.44 8.84
C LEU A 36 -9.72 -11.90 8.71
N PRO A 37 -8.85 -11.97 9.75
CA PRO A 37 -7.46 -11.51 9.62
C PRO A 37 -6.68 -12.28 8.55
N ALA A 38 -6.84 -13.60 8.43
CA ALA A 38 -6.20 -14.39 7.38
C ALA A 38 -6.57 -13.86 5.97
N SER A 39 -7.86 -13.66 5.71
CA SER A 39 -8.33 -13.12 4.43
C SER A 39 -7.78 -11.72 4.16
N LYS A 40 -7.62 -10.88 5.19
CA LYS A 40 -7.02 -9.54 5.04
C LYS A 40 -5.53 -9.58 4.73
N ILE A 41 -4.78 -10.49 5.34
CA ILE A 41 -3.36 -10.71 5.01
C ILE A 41 -3.24 -11.13 3.54
N ILE A 42 -4.05 -12.08 3.09
CA ILE A 42 -4.04 -12.57 1.71
C ILE A 42 -4.38 -11.45 0.71
N VAL A 43 -5.45 -10.69 0.96
CA VAL A 43 -5.85 -9.57 0.09
C VAL A 43 -4.76 -8.50 0.04
N SER A 44 -4.16 -8.14 1.18
CA SER A 44 -3.07 -7.17 1.26
C SER A 44 -1.83 -7.63 0.46
N ALA A 45 -1.48 -8.91 0.56
CA ALA A 45 -0.36 -9.48 -0.19
C ALA A 45 -0.61 -9.44 -1.71
N CYS A 46 -1.83 -9.77 -2.16
CA CYS A 46 -2.22 -9.65 -3.56
C CYS A 46 -2.17 -8.19 -4.03
N ASP A 47 -2.64 -7.25 -3.20
CA ASP A 47 -2.60 -5.82 -3.51
C ASP A 47 -1.17 -5.28 -3.65
N PHE A 48 -0.24 -5.77 -2.82
CA PHE A 48 1.19 -5.46 -2.96
C PHE A 48 1.76 -5.97 -4.29
N VAL A 49 1.47 -7.22 -4.68
CA VAL A 49 1.91 -7.75 -5.98
C VAL A 49 1.36 -6.92 -7.14
N ASN A 50 0.11 -6.46 -7.03
CA ASN A 50 -0.49 -5.56 -8.03
C ASN A 50 0.28 -4.23 -8.10
N GLY A 51 0.67 -3.67 -6.96
CA GLY A 51 1.53 -2.48 -6.88
C GLY A 51 2.87 -2.68 -7.60
N CYS A 52 3.59 -3.76 -7.27
CA CYS A 52 4.87 -4.08 -7.93
C CYS A 52 4.73 -4.26 -9.44
N LEU A 53 3.65 -4.91 -9.88
CA LEU A 53 3.35 -5.08 -11.31
C LEU A 53 3.13 -3.74 -12.00
N MET A 54 2.35 -2.85 -11.39
CA MET A 54 2.12 -1.51 -11.91
C MET A 54 3.42 -0.72 -12.03
N GLU A 55 4.27 -0.77 -11.00
CA GLU A 55 5.58 -0.11 -11.00
C GLU A 55 6.51 -0.64 -12.10
N GLN A 56 6.45 -1.94 -12.40
CA GLN A 56 7.29 -2.55 -13.44
C GLN A 56 6.72 -2.44 -14.85
N THR A 57 5.45 -2.03 -15.00
CA THR A 57 4.78 -1.94 -16.30
C THR A 57 5.15 -0.63 -16.98
N PRO A 58 5.92 -0.62 -18.10
CA PRO A 58 6.40 0.61 -18.71
C PRO A 58 5.28 1.55 -19.17
N ALA A 59 4.13 1.00 -19.57
CA ALA A 59 2.97 1.79 -19.96
C ALA A 59 2.38 2.60 -18.81
N ILE A 60 2.46 2.09 -17.57
CA ILE A 60 1.94 2.76 -16.37
C ILE A 60 3.01 3.70 -15.81
N MET A 61 4.28 3.24 -15.74
CA MET A 61 5.39 4.04 -15.25
C MET A 61 5.60 5.34 -16.06
N ASN A 62 5.46 5.27 -17.38
CA ASN A 62 5.64 6.41 -18.28
C ASN A 62 4.33 7.17 -18.57
N MET A 63 3.23 6.82 -17.90
CA MET A 63 1.95 7.47 -18.10
C MET A 63 2.00 8.90 -17.52
N SER A 64 1.65 9.88 -18.34
CA SER A 64 1.39 11.24 -17.84
C SER A 64 0.03 11.23 -17.14
N ILE A 65 0.03 11.52 -15.83
CA ILE A 65 -1.20 11.58 -15.04
C ILE A 65 -1.94 12.88 -15.37
N PRO A 66 -3.15 12.82 -15.97
CA PRO A 66 -3.95 14.02 -16.20
C PRO A 66 -4.32 14.67 -14.87
N ASN A 67 -4.37 15.99 -14.81
CA ASN A 67 -4.81 16.74 -13.63
C ASN A 67 -6.26 16.40 -13.20
N THR A 68 -7.08 15.89 -14.12
CA THR A 68 -8.46 15.43 -13.84
C THR A 68 -8.52 14.06 -13.17
N ALA A 69 -7.42 13.31 -13.09
CA ALA A 69 -7.35 11.97 -12.50
C ALA A 69 -7.25 12.03 -10.97
N ILE A 70 -8.16 12.75 -10.31
CA ILE A 70 -8.11 13.07 -8.87
C ILE A 70 -8.06 11.81 -8.00
N SER A 71 -8.66 10.70 -8.43
CA SER A 71 -8.66 9.43 -7.68
C SER A 71 -7.36 8.64 -7.79
N TRP A 72 -6.52 8.93 -8.78
CA TRP A 72 -5.31 8.14 -9.06
C TRP A 72 -4.30 8.14 -7.90
N PRO A 73 -3.93 9.29 -7.29
CA PRO A 73 -2.97 9.28 -6.19
C PRO A 73 -3.47 8.43 -5.01
N TYR A 74 -4.75 8.54 -4.65
CA TYR A 74 -5.32 7.76 -3.55
C TYR A 74 -5.35 6.26 -3.82
N TYR A 75 -5.63 5.88 -5.07
CA TYR A 75 -5.50 4.49 -5.49
C TYR A 75 -4.05 4.00 -5.36
N LEU A 76 -3.07 4.79 -5.81
CA LEU A 76 -1.65 4.47 -5.73
C LEU A 76 -1.17 4.35 -4.27
N ARG A 77 -1.54 5.28 -3.38
CA ARG A 77 -1.22 5.26 -1.94
C ARG A 77 -1.57 3.94 -1.27
N ASN A 78 -2.71 3.35 -1.64
CA ASN A 78 -3.17 2.08 -1.08
C ASN A 78 -2.33 0.88 -1.56
N LYS A 79 -1.60 1.00 -2.66
CA LYS A 79 -0.77 -0.07 -3.23
C LYS A 79 0.71 0.08 -2.86
N THR A 80 1.22 1.31 -2.77
CA THR A 80 2.66 1.59 -2.67
C THR A 80 3.09 2.28 -1.37
N GLY A 81 2.15 2.72 -0.52
CA GLY A 81 2.48 3.52 0.67
C GLY A 81 2.80 4.98 0.31
N SER A 82 3.23 5.81 1.28
CA SER A 82 3.49 7.24 0.97
C SER A 82 4.41 8.04 1.91
N ALA A 83 4.30 7.95 3.23
CA ALA A 83 4.89 9.00 4.08
C ALA A 83 6.38 8.79 4.39
N ALA A 84 6.76 7.61 4.88
CA ALA A 84 8.12 7.39 5.41
C ALA A 84 9.20 7.29 4.32
N ALA A 85 8.83 6.88 3.10
CA ALA A 85 9.77 6.70 1.99
C ALA A 85 10.01 8.00 1.20
N PHE A 86 9.16 9.03 1.34
CA PHE A 86 9.18 10.22 0.49
C PHE A 86 10.56 10.88 0.42
N TYR A 87 11.25 11.05 1.55
CA TYR A 87 12.59 11.65 1.55
C TYR A 87 13.59 10.84 0.71
N LYS A 88 13.56 9.52 0.80
CA LYS A 88 14.42 8.64 0.01
C LYS A 88 14.07 8.71 -1.49
N GLU A 89 12.79 8.71 -1.81
CA GLU A 89 12.29 8.82 -3.19
C GLU A 89 12.67 10.16 -3.82
N GLU A 90 12.52 11.26 -3.07
CA GLU A 90 12.90 12.61 -3.49
C GLU A 90 14.40 12.68 -3.81
N LEU A 91 15.25 12.12 -2.93
CA LEU A 91 16.70 12.03 -3.15
C LEU A 91 17.06 11.17 -4.37
N ALA A 92 16.30 10.10 -4.63
CA ALA A 92 16.46 9.25 -5.80
C ALA A 92 15.91 9.88 -7.09
N GLY A 93 15.23 11.02 -7.01
CA GLY A 93 14.57 11.67 -8.14
C GLY A 93 13.30 10.94 -8.61
N GLU A 94 12.74 10.07 -7.78
CA GLU A 94 11.51 9.34 -8.07
C GLU A 94 10.30 10.27 -7.95
N ARG A 95 9.65 10.56 -9.08
CA ARG A 95 8.50 11.48 -9.17
C ARG A 95 7.15 10.78 -9.32
N ASN A 96 7.13 9.48 -9.61
CA ASN A 96 5.88 8.73 -9.75
C ASN A 96 5.43 8.15 -8.39
N ASN A 97 5.26 9.02 -7.41
CA ASN A 97 4.80 8.65 -6.07
C ASN A 97 3.53 9.41 -5.69
N TYR A 98 2.93 9.04 -4.57
CA TYR A 98 1.69 9.63 -4.10
C TYR A 98 1.77 11.15 -3.94
N ILE A 99 2.84 11.67 -3.34
CA ILE A 99 2.97 13.09 -3.01
C ILE A 99 3.02 13.93 -4.29
N HIS A 100 3.85 13.55 -5.26
CA HIS A 100 3.93 14.23 -6.55
C HIS A 100 2.65 14.11 -7.36
N ASN A 101 2.07 12.91 -7.43
CA ASN A 101 0.84 12.69 -8.17
C ASN A 101 -0.31 13.49 -7.55
N ARG A 102 -0.37 13.59 -6.21
CA ARG A 102 -1.36 14.42 -5.50
C ARG A 102 -1.13 15.91 -5.72
N ALA A 103 0.12 16.38 -5.68
CA ALA A 103 0.47 17.76 -5.99
C ALA A 103 0.03 18.17 -7.40
N ASN A 104 0.27 17.30 -8.38
CA ASN A 104 -0.14 17.51 -9.78
C ASN A 104 -1.66 17.64 -9.94
N VAL A 105 -2.46 16.72 -9.37
CA VAL A 105 -3.93 16.74 -9.55
C VAL A 105 -4.63 17.80 -8.69
N LEU A 106 -4.02 18.23 -7.58
CA LEU A 106 -4.59 19.27 -6.71
C LEU A 106 -4.06 20.67 -7.01
N HIS A 107 -3.11 20.80 -7.93
CA HIS A 107 -2.43 22.06 -8.24
C HIS A 107 -1.80 22.73 -7.00
N LYS A 108 -1.17 21.90 -6.16
CA LYS A 108 -0.49 22.31 -4.93
C LYS A 108 1.01 22.12 -5.05
N ASP A 109 1.77 22.85 -4.25
CA ASP A 109 3.19 22.59 -4.08
C ASP A 109 3.42 21.23 -3.39
N VAL A 110 4.52 20.55 -3.76
CA VAL A 110 4.89 19.24 -3.20
C VAL A 110 5.05 19.29 -1.68
N ILE A 111 5.62 20.38 -1.14
CA ILE A 111 5.78 20.58 0.30
C ILE A 111 4.43 20.78 0.99
N GLU A 112 3.50 21.54 0.39
CA GLU A 112 2.16 21.71 0.93
C GLU A 112 1.42 20.36 1.00
N VAL A 113 1.55 19.53 -0.03
CA VAL A 113 0.97 18.17 -0.01
C VAL A 113 1.63 17.27 1.03
N LEU A 114 2.94 17.39 1.24
CA LEU A 114 3.62 16.65 2.30
C LEU A 114 3.09 17.05 3.69
N GLU A 115 2.90 18.35 3.92
CA GLU A 115 2.29 18.88 5.15
C GLU A 115 0.86 18.36 5.34
N ASP A 116 0.03 18.38 4.28
CA ASP A 116 -1.31 17.79 4.30
C ASP A 116 -1.26 16.31 4.75
N VAL A 117 -0.32 15.53 4.23
CA VAL A 117 -0.19 14.10 4.55
C VAL A 117 0.32 13.86 5.97
N VAL A 118 1.21 14.71 6.47
CA VAL A 118 1.63 14.66 7.87
C VAL A 118 0.45 14.92 8.79
N ASN A 119 -0.33 15.98 8.53
CA ASN A 119 -1.51 16.32 9.32
C ASN A 119 -2.56 15.21 9.27
N GLU A 120 -2.87 14.66 8.08
CA GLU A 120 -3.78 13.52 7.94
C GLU A 120 -3.32 12.29 8.75
N THR A 121 -2.02 12.06 8.83
CA THR A 121 -1.43 10.94 9.57
C THR A 121 -1.56 11.14 11.08
N LEU A 122 -1.32 12.36 11.56
CA LEU A 122 -1.53 12.72 12.96
C LEU A 122 -3.00 12.60 13.35
N ASP A 123 -3.91 13.13 12.54
CA ASP A 123 -5.35 13.01 12.78
C ASP A 123 -5.80 11.54 12.77
N ALA A 124 -5.25 10.71 11.88
CA ALA A 124 -5.55 9.28 11.85
C ALA A 124 -5.08 8.57 13.13
N TYR A 125 -3.87 8.90 13.59
CA TYR A 125 -3.35 8.39 14.86
C TYR A 125 -4.25 8.77 16.03
N GLU A 126 -4.67 10.03 16.13
CA GLU A 126 -5.55 10.50 17.20
C GLU A 126 -6.90 9.79 17.17
N ARG A 127 -7.54 9.70 15.99
CA ARG A 127 -8.82 9.01 15.81
C ARG A 127 -8.75 7.53 16.23
N VAL A 128 -7.72 6.80 15.80
CA VAL A 128 -7.56 5.39 16.16
C VAL A 128 -7.28 5.25 17.66
N THR A 129 -6.41 6.09 18.20
CA THR A 129 -6.07 6.06 19.64
C THR A 129 -7.30 6.31 20.50
N GLU A 130 -8.13 7.28 20.13
CA GLU A 130 -9.36 7.59 20.84
C GLU A 130 -10.41 6.48 20.69
N ALA A 131 -10.62 5.97 19.47
CA ALA A 131 -11.57 4.88 19.23
C ALA A 131 -11.23 3.59 19.98
N LEU A 132 -9.94 3.33 20.20
CA LEU A 132 -9.48 2.16 20.94
C LEU A 132 -9.37 2.40 22.45
N ARG A 133 -9.52 3.64 22.94
CA ARG A 133 -9.37 3.98 24.35
C ARG A 133 -10.32 3.13 25.21
N GLY A 134 -9.78 2.53 26.27
CA GLY A 134 -10.54 1.66 27.17
C GLY A 134 -10.81 0.25 26.64
N THR A 135 -10.43 -0.06 25.39
CA THR A 135 -10.51 -1.43 24.85
C THR A 135 -9.23 -2.22 25.15
N LYS A 136 -9.32 -3.56 25.06
CA LYS A 136 -8.13 -4.43 25.15
C LYS A 136 -7.12 -4.21 24.01
N ALA A 137 -7.55 -3.62 22.89
CA ALA A 137 -6.70 -3.37 21.74
C ALA A 137 -5.83 -2.12 21.90
N TYR A 138 -6.12 -1.24 22.86
CA TYR A 138 -5.36 0.01 23.06
C TYR A 138 -3.87 -0.24 23.28
N SER A 139 -3.52 -1.17 24.17
CA SER A 139 -2.11 -1.47 24.47
C SER A 139 -1.38 -2.11 23.29
N LEU A 140 -2.07 -2.92 22.48
CA LEU A 140 -1.53 -3.50 21.24
C LEU A 140 -1.28 -2.41 20.19
N TRP A 141 -2.23 -1.48 20.03
CA TRP A 141 -2.10 -0.33 19.15
C TRP A 141 -0.89 0.54 19.54
N MET A 142 -0.74 0.90 20.81
CA MET A 142 0.39 1.69 21.27
C MET A 142 1.74 0.97 21.05
N ARG A 143 1.79 -0.35 21.27
CA ARG A 143 3.00 -1.14 21.00
C ARG A 143 3.33 -1.17 19.50
N PHE A 144 2.32 -1.29 18.64
CA PHE A 144 2.51 -1.26 17.20
C PHE A 144 3.05 0.09 16.73
N VAL A 145 2.39 1.20 17.11
CA VAL A 145 2.81 2.55 16.68
C VAL A 145 4.23 2.87 17.17
N ASN A 146 4.52 2.64 18.45
CA ASN A 146 5.83 2.94 19.03
C ASN A 146 6.95 2.02 18.52
N GLY A 147 6.62 0.87 17.94
CA GLY A 147 7.60 -0.03 17.33
C GLY A 147 7.82 0.20 15.84
N TYR A 148 6.90 0.92 15.18
CA TYR A 148 6.95 1.19 13.74
C TYR A 148 7.60 2.53 13.41
N MET A 149 7.50 3.52 14.31
CA MET A 149 8.25 4.78 14.25
C MET A 149 9.66 4.60 14.79
#